data_AF-A0A8A2VCK7-F1
#
_entry.id   AF-A0A8A2VCK7-F1
#
_cell.length_a   1.000
_cell.length_b   1.000
_cell.length_c   1.000
_cell.angle_alpha   90.00
_cell.angle_beta   90.00
_cell.angle_gamma   90.00
#
_symmetry.space_group_name_H-M   'P 1'
#
loop_
_entity.id
_entity.type
_entity.pdbx_description
1 polymer ?
#
loop_
_entity_poly.entity_id
_entity_poly.type
_entity_poly.pdbx_seq_one_letter_code
_entity_poly.pdbx_strand_id
1 'polypeptide(L)'
;MSDERATIRPVTLSRLVELTHACEDDEKTTEDLETALDVSHRRARETVLEAKRIDLLDERESDDDSYYGTTAIGEAFLEAIRDESWQQVSSILATRSPHYGTFLEVLERLEPTDLDTLLESLEEDQKYTPYSFNQTGIEVVGDWAERLGRVQRNAFTGSYYLTSQSSIPDNFPFVVLDAYDHLEQTAGVDLRQRYLSIPKLREEVCERIGCSRAGFDEALVALCQQNVGKLELSGAPMDTEAKDSALGIKRISVADEGTLVSTSQSTQQVMSGVELYDKQYYYLAVHDRDVTFHQEDT
;
A
#
# COMPACT_ATOMS: atom_id res chain seq x y z
N MET A 1 -10.61 -20.63 27.35
CA MET A 1 -9.31 -21.07 26.79
C MET A 1 -8.82 -19.92 25.93
N SER A 2 -7.57 -19.46 26.07
CA SER A 2 -7.15 -18.22 25.40
C SER A 2 -7.35 -18.35 23.90
N ASP A 3 -8.28 -17.55 23.38
CA ASP A 3 -8.80 -17.56 22.01
C ASP A 3 -7.79 -16.99 20.99
N GLU A 4 -6.50 -17.06 21.35
CA GLU A 4 -5.42 -16.38 20.68
C GLU A 4 -4.84 -17.31 19.62
N ARG A 5 -5.36 -17.16 18.41
CA ARG A 5 -4.88 -17.86 17.22
C ARG A 5 -3.47 -17.37 16.89
N ALA A 6 -2.53 -18.29 16.70
CA ALA A 6 -1.14 -17.98 16.36
C ALA A 6 -0.97 -17.24 15.02
N THR A 7 -1.84 -17.50 14.04
CA THR A 7 -1.83 -16.85 12.71
C THR A 7 -2.95 -15.84 12.57
N ILE A 8 -2.71 -14.79 11.78
CA ILE A 8 -3.76 -13.86 11.35
C ILE A 8 -4.84 -14.56 10.52
N ARG A 9 -6.09 -14.14 10.66
CA ARG A 9 -7.19 -14.60 9.80
C ARG A 9 -7.13 -13.88 8.45
N PRO A 10 -7.51 -14.53 7.34
CA PRO A 10 -7.44 -13.95 6.01
C PRO A 10 -8.57 -12.94 5.75
N VAL A 11 -8.59 -11.83 6.48
CA VAL A 11 -9.62 -10.78 6.43
C VAL A 11 -9.05 -9.58 5.69
N THR A 12 -9.83 -8.97 4.80
CA THR A 12 -9.40 -7.76 4.08
C THR A 12 -9.65 -6.54 4.95
N LEU A 13 -8.89 -5.46 4.72
CA LEU A 13 -9.09 -4.19 5.43
C LEU A 13 -10.53 -3.70 5.25
N SER A 14 -11.07 -3.72 4.02
CA SER A 14 -12.45 -3.29 3.75
C SER A 14 -13.48 -4.04 4.60
N ARG A 15 -13.31 -5.35 4.81
CA ARG A 15 -14.23 -6.15 5.61
C ARG A 15 -14.12 -5.85 7.10
N LEU A 16 -12.94 -5.49 7.60
CA LEU A 16 -12.83 -4.95 8.96
C LEU A 16 -13.59 -3.63 9.08
N VAL A 17 -13.43 -2.71 8.12
CA VAL A 17 -14.12 -1.42 8.12
C VAL A 17 -15.64 -1.59 8.08
N GLU A 18 -16.15 -2.34 7.10
CA GLU A 18 -17.59 -2.53 6.93
C GLU A 18 -18.23 -3.19 8.16
N LEU A 19 -17.56 -4.19 8.74
CA LEU A 19 -18.06 -4.90 9.91
C LEU A 19 -18.04 -4.04 11.17
N THR A 20 -16.98 -3.26 11.39
CA THR A 20 -16.92 -2.31 12.52
C THR A 20 -17.97 -1.20 12.34
N HIS A 21 -18.18 -0.70 11.12
CA HIS A 21 -19.23 0.28 10.86
C HIS A 21 -20.63 -0.27 11.08
N ALA A 22 -20.90 -1.53 10.70
CA ALA A 22 -22.20 -2.17 10.89
C ALA A 22 -22.61 -2.34 12.38
N CYS A 23 -21.63 -2.36 13.30
CA CYS A 23 -21.84 -2.47 14.74
C CYS A 23 -21.74 -1.14 15.50
N GLU A 24 -21.64 0.00 14.79
CA GLU A 24 -21.42 1.31 15.40
C GLU A 24 -22.65 1.81 16.17
N ASP A 25 -23.83 1.71 15.57
CA ASP A 25 -25.07 2.26 16.15
C ASP A 25 -25.79 1.26 17.06
N ASP A 26 -25.74 -0.03 16.73
CA ASP A 26 -26.43 -1.10 17.45
C ASP A 26 -25.57 -2.35 17.54
N GLU A 27 -25.71 -3.09 18.63
CA GLU A 27 -25.13 -4.43 18.75
C GLU A 27 -25.74 -5.38 17.70
N LYS A 28 -24.88 -6.18 17.04
CA LYS A 28 -25.29 -7.12 15.99
C LYS A 28 -24.92 -8.56 16.34
N THR A 29 -25.76 -9.52 15.96
CA THR A 29 -25.39 -10.95 15.99
C THR A 29 -24.54 -11.31 14.76
N THR A 30 -23.99 -12.53 14.74
CA THR A 30 -23.29 -13.01 13.52
C THR A 30 -24.24 -13.11 12.32
N GLU A 31 -25.52 -13.46 12.54
CA GLU A 31 -26.53 -13.59 11.48
C GLU A 31 -26.94 -12.23 10.91
N ASP A 32 -27.04 -11.20 11.76
CA ASP A 32 -27.26 -9.83 11.33
C ASP A 32 -26.13 -9.34 10.42
N LEU A 33 -24.89 -9.62 10.82
CA LEU A 33 -23.68 -9.25 10.06
C LEU A 33 -23.55 -10.03 8.75
N GLU A 34 -23.95 -11.30 8.75
CA GLU A 34 -24.04 -12.13 7.54
C GLU A 34 -24.95 -11.47 6.49
N THR A 35 -26.12 -11.03 6.94
CA THR A 35 -27.13 -10.38 6.10
C THR A 35 -26.70 -8.98 5.65
N ALA A 36 -26.19 -8.17 6.58
CA ALA A 36 -25.81 -6.78 6.30
C ALA A 36 -24.64 -6.68 5.32
N LEU A 37 -23.69 -7.62 5.39
CA LEU A 37 -22.47 -7.60 4.58
C LEU A 37 -22.56 -8.46 3.31
N ASP A 38 -23.68 -9.18 3.14
CA ASP A 38 -23.92 -10.17 2.07
C ASP A 38 -22.74 -11.16 1.92
N VAL A 39 -22.44 -11.85 3.01
CA VAL A 39 -21.36 -12.85 3.08
C VAL A 39 -21.87 -14.16 3.66
N SER A 40 -21.11 -15.24 3.54
CA SER A 40 -21.45 -16.48 4.25
C SER A 40 -21.26 -16.35 5.77
N HIS A 41 -22.03 -17.08 6.56
CA HIS A 41 -21.86 -17.19 8.02
C HIS A 41 -20.41 -17.36 8.48
N ARG A 42 -19.69 -18.30 7.85
CA ARG A 42 -18.26 -18.56 8.15
C ARG A 42 -17.40 -17.31 7.98
N ARG A 43 -17.66 -16.53 6.92
CA ARG A 43 -16.89 -15.33 6.60
C ARG A 43 -17.22 -14.17 7.54
N ALA A 44 -18.50 -14.02 7.91
CA ALA A 44 -18.91 -13.08 8.96
C ALA A 44 -18.18 -13.41 10.27
N ARG A 45 -18.26 -14.68 10.71
CA ARG A 45 -17.59 -15.14 11.94
C ARG A 45 -16.08 -14.96 11.93
N GLU A 46 -15.40 -15.25 10.81
CA GLU A 46 -13.96 -15.01 10.68
C GLU A 46 -13.59 -13.53 10.84
N THR A 47 -14.41 -12.64 10.28
CA THR A 47 -14.20 -11.19 10.34
C THR A 47 -14.47 -10.67 11.75
N VAL A 48 -15.56 -11.11 12.40
CA VAL A 48 -15.85 -10.80 13.81
C VAL A 48 -14.70 -11.21 14.73
N LEU A 49 -14.22 -12.45 14.60
CA LEU A 49 -13.15 -12.96 15.46
C LEU A 49 -11.84 -12.20 15.28
N GLU A 50 -11.55 -11.73 14.06
CA GLU A 50 -10.37 -10.89 13.86
C GLU A 50 -10.58 -9.47 14.40
N ALA A 51 -11.72 -8.84 14.12
CA ALA A 51 -12.06 -7.51 14.63
C ALA A 51 -12.04 -7.46 16.17
N LYS A 52 -12.56 -8.49 16.84
CA LYS A 52 -12.45 -8.67 18.29
C LYS A 52 -11.01 -8.80 18.76
N ARG A 53 -10.21 -9.62 18.06
CA ARG A 53 -8.80 -9.85 18.41
C ARG A 53 -8.00 -8.54 18.40
N ILE A 54 -8.31 -7.64 17.47
CA ILE A 54 -7.67 -6.32 17.36
C ILE A 54 -8.47 -5.20 18.04
N ASP A 55 -9.37 -5.55 18.95
CA ASP A 55 -10.12 -4.64 19.83
C ASP A 55 -11.02 -3.64 19.08
N LEU A 56 -11.41 -3.92 17.83
CA LEU A 56 -12.37 -3.08 17.10
C LEU A 56 -13.81 -3.34 17.54
N LEU A 57 -14.11 -4.57 17.97
CA LEU A 57 -15.41 -4.98 18.51
C LEU A 57 -15.27 -5.63 19.88
N ASP A 58 -16.28 -5.45 20.73
CA ASP A 58 -16.46 -6.22 21.95
C ASP A 58 -17.61 -7.24 21.78
N GLU A 59 -17.61 -8.29 22.59
CA GLU A 59 -18.68 -9.30 22.62
C GLU A 59 -19.41 -9.26 23.95
N ARG A 60 -20.73 -9.21 23.86
CA ARG A 60 -21.64 -9.44 24.96
C ARG A 60 -22.34 -10.79 24.77
N GLU A 61 -22.02 -11.73 25.65
CA GLU A 61 -22.69 -13.03 25.68
C GLU A 61 -24.10 -12.91 26.29
N SER A 62 -25.06 -13.57 25.66
CA SER A 62 -26.39 -13.87 26.20
C SER A 62 -26.61 -15.39 26.20
N ASP A 63 -27.68 -15.86 26.86
CA ASP A 63 -27.94 -17.29 27.02
C ASP A 63 -28.11 -18.05 25.68
N ASP A 64 -28.56 -17.35 24.63
CA ASP A 64 -28.84 -17.95 23.32
C ASP A 64 -27.93 -17.44 22.18
N ASP A 65 -27.39 -16.21 22.28
CA ASP A 65 -26.61 -15.56 21.21
C ASP A 65 -25.47 -14.67 21.72
N SER A 66 -24.51 -14.42 20.82
CA SER A 66 -23.46 -13.42 21.00
C SER A 66 -23.79 -12.12 20.25
N TYR A 67 -23.69 -11.00 20.95
CA TYR A 67 -23.92 -9.66 20.42
C TYR A 67 -22.61 -8.90 20.33
N TYR A 68 -22.38 -8.19 19.23
CA TYR A 68 -21.13 -7.48 18.96
C TYR A 68 -21.37 -5.99 18.77
N GLY A 69 -20.64 -5.17 19.51
CA GLY A 69 -20.70 -3.71 19.44
C GLY A 69 -19.32 -3.11 19.19
N THR A 70 -19.27 -1.96 18.54
CA THR A 70 -18.02 -1.22 18.29
C THR A 70 -17.43 -0.70 19.60
N THR A 71 -16.11 -0.88 19.78
CA THR A 71 -15.39 -0.36 20.95
C THR A 71 -14.96 1.10 20.73
N ALA A 72 -14.45 1.76 21.76
CA ALA A 72 -13.80 3.07 21.60
C ALA A 72 -12.60 3.05 20.62
N ILE A 73 -11.93 1.91 20.45
CA ILE A 73 -10.84 1.76 19.47
C ILE A 73 -11.42 1.57 18.06
N GLY A 74 -12.52 0.83 17.94
CA GLY A 74 -13.29 0.74 16.71
C GLY A 74 -13.84 2.10 16.26
N GLU A 75 -14.36 2.91 17.18
CA GLU A 75 -14.81 4.28 16.91
C GLU A 75 -13.67 5.16 16.38
N ALA A 76 -12.53 5.19 17.07
CA ALA A 76 -11.36 5.95 16.62
C ALA A 76 -10.81 5.47 15.27
N PHE A 77 -10.92 4.17 14.99
CA PHE A 77 -10.58 3.58 13.70
C PHE A 77 -11.52 4.06 12.58
N LEU A 78 -12.84 4.07 12.82
CA LEU A 78 -13.82 4.58 11.87
C LEU A 78 -13.71 6.09 11.65
N GLU A 79 -13.46 6.86 12.70
CA GLU A 79 -13.21 8.31 12.62
C GLU A 79 -11.98 8.59 11.73
N ALA A 80 -10.87 7.89 11.97
CA ALA A 80 -9.68 8.03 11.13
C ALA A 80 -9.92 7.67 9.66
N ILE A 81 -10.83 6.74 9.36
CA ILE A 81 -11.22 6.39 7.98
C ILE A 81 -12.04 7.51 7.35
N ARG A 82 -13.01 8.06 8.08
CA ARG A 82 -13.86 9.17 7.61
C ARG A 82 -13.05 10.43 7.32
N ASP A 83 -12.02 10.66 8.13
CA ASP A 83 -11.07 11.77 7.97
C ASP A 83 -9.98 11.48 6.93
N GLU A 84 -10.05 10.33 6.23
CA GLU A 84 -9.03 9.85 5.28
C GLU A 84 -7.60 9.84 5.86
N SER A 85 -7.49 9.73 7.17
CA SER A 85 -6.25 9.73 7.92
C SER A 85 -5.63 8.33 7.92
N TRP A 86 -5.25 7.83 6.73
CA TRP A 86 -4.76 6.46 6.53
C TRP A 86 -3.52 6.12 7.39
N GLN A 87 -2.69 7.11 7.69
CA GLN A 87 -1.57 6.95 8.61
C GLN A 87 -2.06 6.61 10.03
N GLN A 88 -3.09 7.30 10.51
CA GLN A 88 -3.71 7.04 11.81
C GLN A 88 -4.35 5.65 11.84
N VAL A 89 -5.04 5.25 10.76
CA VAL A 89 -5.58 3.90 10.60
C VAL A 89 -4.47 2.85 10.72
N SER A 90 -3.35 3.04 10.00
CA SER A 90 -2.18 2.15 10.09
C SER A 90 -1.59 2.11 11.50
N SER A 91 -1.49 3.25 12.20
CA SER A 91 -0.99 3.32 13.58
C SER A 91 -1.88 2.56 14.57
N ILE A 92 -3.20 2.67 14.44
CA ILE A 92 -4.15 1.89 15.24
C ILE A 92 -3.94 0.39 15.00
N LEU A 93 -3.90 -0.03 13.73
CA LEU A 93 -3.67 -1.44 13.38
C LEU A 93 -2.31 -1.96 13.87
N ALA A 94 -1.24 -1.17 13.76
CA ALA A 94 0.09 -1.56 14.24
C ALA A 94 0.14 -1.75 15.76
N THR A 95 -0.62 -0.93 16.49
CA THR A 95 -0.72 -1.04 17.95
C THR A 95 -1.57 -2.24 18.38
N ARG A 96 -2.63 -2.55 17.63
CA ARG A 96 -3.65 -3.53 18.03
C ARG A 96 -3.50 -4.91 17.42
N SER A 97 -2.84 -5.01 16.27
CA SER A 97 -2.55 -6.27 15.58
C SER A 97 -1.06 -6.59 15.71
N PRO A 98 -0.68 -7.60 16.51
CA PRO A 98 0.71 -8.05 16.63
C PRO A 98 1.32 -8.40 15.27
N HIS A 99 0.54 -9.05 14.41
CA HIS A 99 0.98 -9.42 13.06
C HIS A 99 1.27 -8.21 12.18
N TYR A 100 0.40 -7.19 12.21
CA TYR A 100 0.59 -6.00 11.38
C TYR A 100 1.73 -5.12 11.91
N GLY A 101 1.83 -4.94 13.23
CA GLY A 101 2.92 -4.18 13.86
C GLY A 101 4.29 -4.80 13.57
N THR A 102 4.45 -6.10 13.84
CA THR A 102 5.72 -6.81 13.56
C THR A 102 6.06 -6.79 12.07
N PHE A 103 5.08 -6.91 11.17
CA PHE A 103 5.32 -6.81 9.73
C PHE A 103 5.98 -5.47 9.36
N LEU A 104 5.47 -4.35 9.89
CA LEU A 104 6.06 -3.04 9.64
C LEU A 104 7.45 -2.89 10.28
N GLU A 105 7.63 -3.35 11.52
CA GLU A 105 8.92 -3.29 12.22
C GLU A 105 10.02 -4.09 11.52
N VAL A 106 9.71 -5.31 11.06
CA VAL A 106 10.69 -6.13 10.33
C VAL A 106 11.00 -5.51 8.97
N LEU A 107 9.99 -5.00 8.26
CA LEU A 107 10.18 -4.34 6.98
C LEU A 107 11.08 -3.10 7.11
N GLU A 108 10.89 -2.27 8.14
CA GLU A 108 11.74 -1.10 8.41
C GLU A 108 13.23 -1.44 8.55
N ARG A 109 13.57 -2.66 9.01
CA ARG A 109 14.97 -3.10 9.15
C ARG A 109 15.56 -3.66 7.85
N LEU A 110 14.72 -4.18 6.96
CA LEU A 110 15.16 -4.98 5.81
C LEU A 110 14.97 -4.28 4.47
N GLU A 111 14.12 -3.26 4.41
CA GLU A 111 13.69 -2.65 3.16
C GLU A 111 14.83 -2.08 2.29
N PRO A 112 14.70 -2.15 0.95
CA PRO A 112 13.71 -2.93 0.22
C PRO A 112 14.01 -4.44 0.28
N THR A 113 12.97 -5.28 0.35
CA THR A 113 13.15 -6.74 0.50
C THR A 113 12.09 -7.57 -0.23
N ASP A 114 12.45 -8.79 -0.67
CA ASP A 114 11.51 -9.73 -1.28
C ASP A 114 10.65 -10.48 -0.23
N LEU A 115 9.64 -11.22 -0.70
CA LEU A 115 8.70 -11.94 0.16
C LEU A 115 9.37 -13.05 0.99
N ASP A 116 10.33 -13.76 0.42
CA ASP A 116 10.95 -14.92 1.06
C ASP A 116 11.87 -14.43 2.19
N THR A 117 12.71 -13.43 1.92
CA THR A 117 13.57 -12.79 2.92
C THR A 117 12.76 -12.17 4.07
N LEU A 118 11.62 -11.54 3.75
CA LEU A 118 10.72 -10.97 4.74
C LEU A 118 10.07 -12.06 5.61
N LEU A 119 9.61 -13.17 5.00
CA LEU A 119 9.01 -14.29 5.72
C LEU A 119 10.01 -14.95 6.67
N GLU A 120 11.23 -15.24 6.20
CA GLU A 120 12.28 -15.84 7.04
C GLU A 120 12.58 -14.97 8.27
N SER A 121 12.64 -13.65 8.08
CA SER A 121 12.91 -12.72 9.18
C SER A 121 11.74 -12.60 10.16
N LEU A 122 10.50 -12.62 9.66
CA LEU A 122 9.30 -12.62 10.50
C LEU A 122 9.18 -13.91 11.33
N GLU A 123 9.53 -15.06 10.75
CA GLU A 123 9.54 -16.34 11.46
C GLU A 123 10.60 -16.37 12.58
N GLU A 124 11.79 -15.83 12.34
CA GLU A 124 12.83 -15.77 13.37
C GLU A 124 12.49 -14.77 14.49
N ASP A 125 11.96 -13.59 14.16
CA ASP A 125 11.56 -12.58 15.15
C ASP A 125 10.42 -13.09 16.07
N GLN A 126 9.49 -13.89 15.54
CA GLN A 126 8.34 -14.40 16.30
C GLN A 126 8.58 -15.77 16.96
N LYS A 127 9.75 -16.38 16.79
CA LYS A 127 10.10 -17.73 17.26
C LYS A 127 9.82 -18.02 18.74
N TYR A 128 9.89 -17.00 19.60
CA TYR A 128 9.66 -17.11 21.04
C TYR A 128 8.35 -16.46 21.50
N THR A 129 7.47 -16.14 20.56
CA THR A 129 6.13 -15.56 20.79
C THR A 129 5.06 -16.62 20.49
N PRO A 130 3.78 -16.40 20.89
CA PRO A 130 2.69 -17.27 20.47
C PRO A 130 2.27 -17.07 19.01
N TYR A 131 2.83 -16.08 18.30
CA TYR A 131 2.44 -15.74 16.94
C TYR A 131 3.35 -16.40 15.90
N SER A 132 2.78 -16.66 14.73
CA SER A 132 3.52 -17.17 13.58
C SER A 132 3.06 -16.51 12.29
N PHE A 133 3.97 -16.48 11.32
CA PHE A 133 3.73 -16.00 9.98
C PHE A 133 3.72 -17.17 8.99
N ASN A 134 2.99 -16.96 7.91
CA ASN A 134 3.06 -17.75 6.69
C ASN A 134 2.80 -16.80 5.53
N GLN A 135 2.97 -17.27 4.31
CA GLN A 135 2.77 -16.44 3.12
C GLN A 135 1.40 -15.73 3.10
N THR A 136 0.30 -16.44 3.42
CA THR A 136 -1.04 -15.83 3.46
C THR A 136 -1.13 -14.73 4.51
N GLY A 137 -0.50 -14.91 5.67
CA GLY A 137 -0.48 -13.90 6.73
C GLY A 137 0.23 -12.63 6.28
N ILE A 138 1.37 -12.76 5.60
CA ILE A 138 2.11 -11.62 5.02
C ILE A 138 1.29 -10.94 3.92
N GLU A 139 0.66 -11.70 3.04
CA GLU A 139 -0.19 -11.12 1.98
C GLU A 139 -1.36 -10.34 2.55
N VAL A 140 -1.94 -10.76 3.68
CA VAL A 140 -3.04 -10.06 4.36
C VAL A 140 -2.57 -8.73 4.95
N VAL A 141 -1.54 -8.74 5.80
CA VAL A 141 -1.03 -7.50 6.43
C VAL A 141 -0.36 -6.58 5.41
N GLY A 142 0.29 -7.15 4.40
CA GLY A 142 0.83 -6.43 3.25
C GLY A 142 -0.27 -5.77 2.44
N ASP A 143 -1.39 -6.44 2.16
CA ASP A 143 -2.55 -5.83 1.51
C ASP A 143 -3.12 -4.66 2.31
N TRP A 144 -3.21 -4.79 3.64
CA TRP A 144 -3.63 -3.68 4.50
C TRP A 144 -2.66 -2.50 4.39
N ALA A 145 -1.36 -2.75 4.52
CA ALA A 145 -0.32 -1.71 4.50
C ALA A 145 -0.20 -1.02 3.14
N GLU A 146 -0.33 -1.77 2.04
CA GLU A 146 -0.37 -1.26 0.67
C GLU A 146 -1.55 -0.31 0.46
N ARG A 147 -2.75 -0.72 0.89
CA ARG A 147 -3.96 0.11 0.74
C ARG A 147 -3.89 1.40 1.56
N LEU A 148 -3.33 1.31 2.77
CA LEU A 148 -3.12 2.47 3.64
C LEU A 148 -1.98 3.38 3.17
N GLY A 149 -1.29 3.01 2.10
CA GLY A 149 -0.18 3.79 1.55
C GLY A 149 1.01 3.87 2.50
N ARG A 150 1.15 2.91 3.44
CA ARG A 150 2.29 2.81 4.37
C ARG A 150 3.42 1.94 3.81
N VAL A 151 3.05 1.01 2.93
CA VAL A 151 3.97 0.12 2.20
C VAL A 151 3.66 0.25 0.72
N GLN A 152 4.67 0.13 -0.11
CA GLN A 152 4.51 -0.13 -1.54
C GLN A 152 5.25 -1.42 -1.90
N ARG A 153 4.72 -2.09 -2.93
CA ARG A 153 5.39 -3.20 -3.58
C ARG A 153 5.82 -2.75 -4.96
N ASN A 154 7.08 -2.93 -5.29
CA ASN A 154 7.59 -2.63 -6.62
C ASN A 154 6.84 -3.50 -7.64
N ALA A 155 6.18 -2.86 -8.59
CA ALA A 155 5.25 -3.54 -9.49
C ALA A 155 5.93 -4.51 -10.49
N PHE A 156 7.25 -4.39 -10.65
CA PHE A 156 8.06 -5.22 -11.56
C PHE A 156 8.87 -6.29 -10.82
N THR A 157 9.42 -5.98 -9.64
CA THR A 157 10.26 -6.92 -8.87
C THR A 157 9.50 -7.64 -7.77
N GLY A 158 8.42 -7.04 -7.24
CA GLY A 158 7.71 -7.55 -6.09
C GLY A 158 8.39 -7.29 -4.75
N SER A 159 9.43 -6.45 -4.69
CA SER A 159 10.05 -6.04 -3.41
C SER A 159 9.12 -5.13 -2.62
N TYR A 160 9.06 -5.34 -1.31
CA TYR A 160 8.37 -4.48 -0.35
C TYR A 160 9.29 -3.38 0.15
N TYR A 161 8.74 -2.18 0.31
CA TYR A 161 9.37 -1.05 0.97
C TYR A 161 8.32 -0.15 1.62
N LEU A 162 8.71 0.54 2.69
CA LEU A 162 7.93 1.56 3.37
C LEU A 162 7.90 2.82 2.53
N THR A 163 6.75 3.47 2.58
CA THR A 163 6.57 4.82 2.05
C THR A 163 6.70 5.82 3.20
N SER A 164 7.65 6.72 3.03
CA SER A 164 7.75 7.95 3.80
C SER A 164 6.77 8.97 3.24
N GLN A 165 6.00 9.62 4.13
CA GLN A 165 5.20 10.79 3.77
C GLN A 165 6.01 12.09 3.81
N SER A 166 7.32 12.01 4.08
CA SER A 166 8.22 13.16 4.01
C SER A 166 8.33 13.69 2.58
N SER A 167 8.64 14.98 2.46
CA SER A 167 8.91 15.61 1.18
C SER A 167 9.99 14.84 0.40
N ILE A 168 9.89 14.90 -0.92
CA ILE A 168 10.90 14.32 -1.82
C ILE A 168 12.29 14.86 -1.43
N PRO A 169 13.32 14.02 -1.28
CA PRO A 169 14.61 14.53 -0.81
C PRO A 169 15.28 15.42 -1.85
N ASP A 170 16.10 16.39 -1.41
CA ASP A 170 16.82 17.34 -2.30
C ASP A 170 17.71 16.64 -3.34
N ASN A 171 18.21 15.45 -3.03
CA ASN A 171 19.02 14.65 -3.94
C ASN A 171 18.20 13.86 -4.97
N PHE A 172 16.88 14.07 -5.06
CA PHE A 172 15.99 13.42 -6.02
C PHE A 172 16.53 13.40 -7.46
N PRO A 173 17.06 14.50 -8.03
CA PRO A 173 17.55 14.48 -9.41
C PRO A 173 18.73 13.52 -9.59
N PHE A 174 19.61 13.43 -8.59
CA PHE A 174 20.73 12.50 -8.61
C PHE A 174 20.23 11.05 -8.62
N VAL A 175 19.24 10.73 -7.80
CA VAL A 175 18.66 9.39 -7.74
C VAL A 175 17.95 9.03 -9.05
N VAL A 176 17.19 9.97 -9.63
CA VAL A 176 16.53 9.78 -10.94
C VAL A 176 17.55 9.50 -12.05
N LEU A 177 18.63 10.27 -12.12
CA LEU A 177 19.66 10.08 -13.14
C LEU A 177 20.44 8.76 -12.95
N ASP A 178 20.74 8.39 -11.71
CA ASP A 178 21.40 7.11 -11.41
C ASP A 178 20.50 5.91 -11.73
N ALA A 179 19.21 5.99 -11.40
CA ALA A 179 18.22 4.98 -11.78
C ALA A 179 18.04 4.88 -13.30
N TYR A 180 18.05 6.03 -13.99
CA TYR A 180 18.01 6.08 -15.46
C TYR A 180 19.20 5.32 -16.07
N ASP A 181 20.40 5.56 -15.57
CA ASP A 181 21.63 4.90 -16.04
C ASP A 181 21.62 3.40 -15.78
N HIS A 182 21.15 3.00 -14.60
CA HIS A 182 21.04 1.60 -14.24
C HIS A 182 20.10 0.86 -15.19
N LEU A 183 18.94 1.47 -15.50
CA LEU A 183 17.96 0.91 -16.41
C LEU A 183 18.43 0.91 -17.87
N GLU A 184 19.18 1.93 -18.31
CA GLU A 184 19.78 1.96 -19.66
C GLU A 184 20.83 0.84 -19.82
N GLN A 185 21.67 0.61 -18.81
CA GLN A 185 22.72 -0.42 -18.84
C GLN A 185 22.16 -1.84 -18.86
N THR A 186 21.01 -2.06 -18.21
CA THR A 186 20.38 -3.38 -18.10
C THR A 186 19.44 -3.70 -19.28
N ALA A 187 19.10 -2.73 -20.12
CA ALA A 187 18.19 -2.88 -21.26
C ALA A 187 18.75 -3.64 -22.50
N GLY A 188 19.94 -4.25 -22.40
CA GLY A 188 20.53 -5.05 -23.47
C GLY A 188 21.29 -4.24 -24.53
N VAL A 189 22.25 -4.89 -25.20
CA VAL A 189 23.37 -4.27 -25.94
C VAL A 189 22.95 -3.44 -27.18
N ASP A 190 21.70 -3.53 -27.64
CA ASP A 190 21.28 -2.98 -28.95
C ASP A 190 20.61 -1.60 -28.89
N LEU A 191 20.28 -1.07 -27.71
CA LEU A 191 19.56 0.19 -27.61
C LEU A 191 20.07 1.01 -26.44
N ARG A 192 20.93 2.01 -26.73
CA ARG A 192 20.93 3.24 -25.92
C ARG A 192 19.53 3.83 -26.00
N GLN A 193 18.68 3.47 -25.05
CA GLN A 193 17.31 3.94 -24.99
C GLN A 193 17.38 5.43 -24.71
N ARG A 194 17.32 6.25 -25.77
CA ARG A 194 17.17 7.71 -25.67
C ARG A 194 15.91 8.10 -24.87
N TYR A 195 14.99 7.15 -24.69
CA TYR A 195 13.72 7.29 -24.01
C TYR A 195 13.52 6.10 -23.08
N LEU A 196 13.46 6.36 -21.78
CA LEU A 196 13.23 5.35 -20.75
C LEU A 196 11.79 5.38 -20.27
N SER A 197 11.21 4.20 -20.03
CA SER A 197 9.86 4.05 -19.48
C SER A 197 9.75 4.70 -18.09
N ILE A 198 8.86 5.70 -17.97
CA ILE A 198 8.57 6.38 -16.70
C ILE A 198 8.04 5.40 -15.65
N PRO A 199 7.10 4.47 -15.95
CA PRO A 199 6.70 3.44 -15.00
C PRO A 199 7.85 2.67 -14.37
N LYS A 200 8.85 2.24 -15.16
CA LYS A 200 10.01 1.51 -14.63
C LYS A 200 10.90 2.40 -13.78
N LEU A 201 11.15 3.63 -14.25
CA LEU A 201 11.93 4.62 -13.52
C LEU A 201 11.27 4.99 -12.19
N ARG A 202 9.94 5.15 -12.18
CA ARG A 202 9.14 5.42 -10.99
C ARG A 202 9.35 4.34 -9.94
N GLU A 203 9.15 3.07 -10.28
CA GLU A 203 9.30 1.98 -9.31
C GLU A 203 10.72 1.89 -8.75
N GLU A 204 11.74 2.03 -9.61
CA GLU A 204 13.15 2.02 -9.21
C GLU A 204 13.49 3.17 -8.25
N VAL A 205 13.03 4.39 -8.55
CA VAL A 205 13.30 5.56 -7.70
C VAL A 205 12.48 5.49 -6.41
N CYS A 206 11.18 5.21 -6.48
CA CYS A 206 10.31 5.08 -5.30
C CYS A 206 10.85 4.04 -4.31
N GLU A 207 11.33 2.89 -4.79
CA GLU A 207 11.93 1.85 -3.95
C GLU A 207 13.22 2.34 -3.26
N ARG A 208 14.08 3.09 -3.97
CA ARG A 208 15.36 3.59 -3.45
C ARG A 208 15.24 4.66 -2.38
N ILE A 209 14.21 5.52 -2.46
CA ILE A 209 14.04 6.67 -1.54
C ILE A 209 12.78 6.58 -0.69
N GLY A 210 11.99 5.52 -0.83
CA GLY A 210 10.77 5.30 -0.08
C GLY A 210 9.71 6.40 -0.30
N CYS A 211 9.60 6.98 -1.50
CA CYS A 211 8.55 7.97 -1.79
C CYS A 211 7.31 7.32 -2.40
N SER A 212 6.16 8.00 -2.29
CA SER A 212 4.95 7.57 -2.97
C SER A 212 5.08 7.76 -4.48
N ARG A 213 4.34 6.95 -5.24
CA ARG A 213 4.26 7.08 -6.71
C ARG A 213 3.78 8.48 -7.15
N ALA A 214 2.81 9.04 -6.43
CA ALA A 214 2.30 10.39 -6.69
C ALA A 214 3.38 11.45 -6.43
N GLY A 215 4.10 11.36 -5.30
CA GLY A 215 5.20 12.26 -4.99
C GLY A 215 6.34 12.19 -6.01
N PHE A 216 6.64 10.99 -6.52
CA PHE A 216 7.57 10.84 -7.65
C PHE A 216 7.06 11.56 -8.91
N ASP A 217 5.79 11.35 -9.29
CA ASP A 217 5.21 11.92 -10.49
C ASP A 217 5.24 13.46 -10.45
N GLU A 218 4.83 14.04 -9.32
CA GLU A 218 4.87 15.49 -9.07
C GLU A 218 6.30 16.03 -9.14
N ALA A 219 7.25 15.38 -8.46
CA ALA A 219 8.65 15.80 -8.48
C ALA A 219 9.30 15.65 -9.85
N LEU A 220 8.97 14.60 -10.62
CA LEU A 220 9.49 14.41 -11.96
C LEU A 220 8.96 15.49 -12.91
N VAL A 221 7.67 15.84 -12.81
CA VAL A 221 7.08 16.94 -13.59
C VAL A 221 7.77 18.25 -13.25
N ALA A 222 7.93 18.58 -11.96
CA ALA A 222 8.63 19.78 -11.51
C ALA A 222 10.09 19.81 -12.01
N LEU A 223 10.80 18.69 -11.91
CA LEU A 223 12.16 18.54 -12.40
C LEU A 223 12.25 18.81 -13.91
N CYS A 224 11.33 18.27 -14.72
CA CYS A 224 11.31 18.51 -16.16
C CYS A 224 11.00 19.98 -16.49
N GLN A 225 10.07 20.60 -15.78
CA GLN A 225 9.72 22.02 -15.97
C GLN A 225 10.87 22.97 -15.61
N GLN A 226 11.67 22.63 -14.60
CA GLN A 226 12.84 23.42 -14.21
C GLN A 226 14.04 23.23 -15.16
N ASN A 227 14.03 22.18 -15.98
CA ASN A 227 15.15 21.78 -16.82
C ASN A 227 14.77 21.60 -18.30
N VAL A 228 13.94 22.50 -18.83
CA VAL A 228 13.51 22.47 -20.23
C VAL A 228 14.71 22.43 -21.18
N GLY A 229 14.71 21.46 -22.09
CA GLY A 229 15.79 21.24 -23.06
C GLY A 229 16.93 20.35 -22.56
N LYS A 230 17.02 20.12 -21.23
CA LYS A 230 17.92 19.13 -20.63
C LYS A 230 17.21 17.81 -20.39
N LEU A 231 15.94 17.88 -19.97
CA LEU A 231 15.04 16.74 -19.82
C LEU A 231 13.84 16.91 -20.73
N GLU A 232 13.31 15.79 -21.25
CA GLU A 232 12.17 15.80 -22.16
C GLU A 232 11.19 14.66 -21.85
N LEU A 233 9.91 15.02 -21.71
CA LEU A 233 8.81 14.07 -21.57
C LEU A 233 8.22 13.74 -22.94
N SER A 234 7.99 12.45 -23.22
CA SER A 234 7.43 11.97 -24.49
C SER A 234 6.19 11.10 -24.31
N GLY A 235 5.14 11.40 -25.08
CA GLY A 235 3.83 10.75 -25.03
C GLY A 235 3.64 9.61 -26.04
N ALA A 236 4.71 8.99 -26.52
CA ALA A 236 4.63 7.91 -27.53
C ALA A 236 3.59 6.82 -27.14
N PRO A 237 2.85 6.26 -28.11
CA PRO A 237 1.76 5.33 -27.83
C PRO A 237 2.25 4.07 -27.08
N MET A 238 1.41 3.57 -26.16
CA MET A 238 1.63 2.42 -25.27
C MET A 238 2.04 1.07 -25.92
N ASP A 239 2.24 1.00 -27.24
CA ASP A 239 2.41 -0.26 -27.97
C ASP A 239 3.83 -0.84 -27.99
N THR A 240 4.80 -0.20 -27.33
CA THR A 240 6.18 -0.69 -27.25
C THR A 240 6.50 -1.27 -25.87
N GLU A 241 6.43 -2.60 -25.75
CA GLU A 241 7.10 -3.48 -24.76
C GLU A 241 6.91 -3.18 -23.25
N ALA A 242 6.17 -2.16 -22.88
CA ALA A 242 5.95 -1.77 -21.49
C ALA A 242 4.89 -2.65 -20.79
N LYS A 243 4.27 -3.62 -21.47
CA LYS A 243 2.98 -4.21 -21.05
C LYS A 243 3.00 -5.18 -19.86
N ASP A 244 4.15 -5.56 -19.30
CA ASP A 244 4.19 -6.61 -18.28
C ASP A 244 4.58 -6.05 -16.90
N SER A 245 3.62 -5.41 -16.21
CA SER A 245 3.70 -5.28 -14.75
C SER A 245 3.25 -6.58 -14.11
N ALA A 246 4.07 -7.18 -13.24
CA ALA A 246 3.73 -8.42 -12.55
C ALA A 246 2.60 -8.23 -11.53
N LEU A 247 2.48 -7.02 -10.97
CA LEU A 247 1.57 -6.68 -9.88
C LEU A 247 0.80 -5.39 -10.19
N GLY A 248 -0.38 -5.21 -9.60
CA GLY A 248 -1.20 -4.00 -9.75
C GLY A 248 -1.18 -3.12 -8.49
N ILE A 249 -1.40 -1.81 -8.65
CA ILE A 249 -1.47 -0.84 -7.54
C ILE A 249 -2.79 -1.04 -6.80
N LYS A 250 -2.71 -1.19 -5.48
CA LYS A 250 -3.86 -1.32 -4.59
C LYS A 250 -4.17 0.00 -3.90
N ARG A 251 -5.46 0.32 -3.73
CA ARG A 251 -5.92 1.53 -3.03
C ARG A 251 -7.15 1.24 -2.18
N ILE A 252 -7.37 2.11 -1.21
CA ILE A 252 -8.63 2.28 -0.48
C ILE A 252 -9.00 3.76 -0.51
N SER A 253 -10.30 4.05 -0.56
CA SER A 253 -10.84 5.40 -0.43
C SER A 253 -12.15 5.32 0.35
N VAL A 254 -12.61 6.45 0.88
CA VAL A 254 -14.01 6.57 1.32
C VAL A 254 -14.92 6.37 0.11
N ALA A 255 -16.03 5.68 0.30
CA ALA A 255 -17.01 5.42 -0.76
C ALA A 255 -18.10 6.51 -0.79
N ASP A 256 -18.56 6.84 -1.99
CA ASP A 256 -19.55 7.90 -2.20
C ASP A 256 -20.98 7.46 -1.79
N GLU A 257 -21.30 6.16 -1.87
CA GLU A 257 -22.61 5.61 -1.51
C GLU A 257 -22.54 4.17 -0.95
N GLY A 258 -23.32 3.89 0.09
CA GLY A 258 -23.59 2.54 0.61
C GLY A 258 -22.56 2.03 1.63
N THR A 259 -21.36 1.65 1.17
CA THR A 259 -20.27 1.17 2.04
C THR A 259 -19.43 2.35 2.54
N LEU A 260 -18.75 2.22 3.70
CA LEU A 260 -17.89 3.30 4.21
C LEU A 260 -16.63 3.49 3.35
N VAL A 261 -16.13 2.41 2.75
CA VAL A 261 -14.91 2.41 1.92
C VAL A 261 -15.14 1.69 0.60
N SER A 262 -14.35 2.07 -0.41
CA SER A 262 -14.17 1.33 -1.66
C SER A 262 -12.71 0.90 -1.80
N THR A 263 -12.49 -0.20 -2.51
CA THR A 263 -11.14 -0.72 -2.76
C THR A 263 -10.94 -1.00 -4.24
N SER A 264 -9.72 -0.73 -4.74
CA SER A 264 -9.38 -0.99 -6.13
C SER A 264 -7.99 -1.63 -6.26
N GLN A 265 -7.78 -2.35 -7.37
CA GLN A 265 -6.47 -2.82 -7.80
C GLN A 265 -6.33 -2.60 -9.32
N SER A 266 -5.23 -2.00 -9.78
CA SER A 266 -5.05 -1.71 -11.21
C SER A 266 -3.61 -1.89 -11.69
N THR A 267 -3.42 -2.78 -12.66
CA THR A 267 -2.17 -2.90 -13.44
C THR A 267 -2.04 -1.77 -14.47
N GLN A 268 -3.17 -1.25 -14.97
CA GLN A 268 -3.17 -0.09 -15.88
C GLN A 268 -2.60 1.16 -15.20
N GLN A 269 -2.86 1.36 -13.91
CA GLN A 269 -2.28 2.45 -13.13
C GLN A 269 -0.78 2.28 -12.89
N VAL A 270 -0.23 1.06 -12.86
CA VAL A 270 1.23 0.89 -12.85
C VAL A 270 1.82 1.49 -14.13
N MET A 271 1.14 1.21 -15.25
CA MET A 271 1.61 1.59 -16.56
C MET A 271 1.29 3.03 -16.97
N SER A 272 0.61 3.80 -16.11
CA SER A 272 0.37 5.20 -16.39
C SER A 272 1.67 5.99 -16.36
N GLY A 273 1.80 6.92 -17.30
CA GLY A 273 2.89 7.87 -17.33
C GLY A 273 2.78 8.95 -16.25
N VAL A 274 3.41 10.09 -16.48
CA VAL A 274 3.11 11.34 -15.75
C VAL A 274 2.14 12.19 -16.54
N GLU A 275 1.32 12.95 -15.83
CA GLU A 275 0.42 13.92 -16.43
C GLU A 275 1.01 15.33 -16.37
N LEU A 276 0.99 16.05 -17.49
CA LEU A 276 1.34 17.46 -17.55
C LEU A 276 0.41 18.16 -18.54
N TYR A 277 -0.33 19.18 -18.08
CA TYR A 277 -1.32 19.92 -18.88
C TYR A 277 -2.34 19.02 -19.59
N ASP A 278 -2.99 18.11 -18.84
CA ASP A 278 -3.97 17.13 -19.31
C ASP A 278 -3.44 16.17 -20.39
N LYS A 279 -2.12 16.03 -20.50
CA LYS A 279 -1.45 15.11 -21.42
C LYS A 279 -0.62 14.10 -20.65
N GLN A 280 -0.72 12.85 -21.08
CA GLN A 280 0.01 11.71 -20.53
C GLN A 280 1.33 11.51 -21.25
N TYR A 281 2.41 11.40 -20.49
CA TYR A 281 3.77 11.19 -20.97
C TYR A 281 4.33 9.90 -20.37
N TYR A 282 4.79 8.98 -21.22
CA TYR A 282 5.18 7.62 -20.80
C TYR A 282 6.69 7.41 -20.77
N TYR A 283 7.45 8.32 -21.36
CA TYR A 283 8.89 8.20 -21.49
C TYR A 283 9.61 9.48 -21.08
N LEU A 284 10.79 9.31 -20.48
CA LEU A 284 11.73 10.39 -20.15
C LEU A 284 12.97 10.25 -21.04
N ALA A 285 13.46 11.37 -21.57
CA ALA A 285 14.77 11.47 -22.20
C ALA A 285 15.66 12.44 -21.42
N VAL A 286 16.93 12.06 -21.23
CA VAL A 286 17.96 12.88 -20.59
C VAL A 286 18.97 13.31 -21.65
N HIS A 287 19.01 14.61 -21.95
CA HIS A 287 19.93 15.23 -22.91
C HIS A 287 21.13 15.88 -22.24
N ASP A 288 20.94 16.42 -21.03
CA ASP A 288 21.98 17.02 -20.19
C ASP A 288 21.73 16.64 -18.72
N ARG A 289 22.81 16.34 -18.01
CA ARG A 289 22.81 15.86 -16.62
C ARG A 289 23.01 16.96 -15.59
N ASP A 290 23.44 18.14 -16.03
CA ASP A 290 23.57 19.30 -15.15
C ASP A 290 22.17 19.88 -14.86
N VAL A 291 21.41 19.22 -13.98
CA VAL A 291 20.00 19.57 -13.70
C VAL A 291 19.84 20.28 -12.35
N THR A 292 18.91 21.21 -12.28
CA THR A 292 18.56 21.96 -11.06
C THR A 292 17.22 21.50 -10.52
N PHE A 293 17.08 21.38 -9.20
CA PHE A 293 15.82 21.03 -8.57
C PHE A 293 15.62 21.86 -7.32
N HIS A 294 14.48 22.53 -7.28
CA HIS A 294 14.00 23.26 -6.13
C HIS A 294 12.62 22.71 -5.80
N GLN A 295 12.45 22.24 -4.56
CA GLN A 295 11.11 21.97 -4.06
C GLN A 295 10.37 23.28 -3.88
N GLU A 296 9.14 23.36 -4.36
CA GLU A 296 8.24 24.41 -3.93
C GLU A 296 7.79 24.04 -2.51
N ASP A 297 8.07 24.90 -1.53
CA ASP A 297 7.54 24.76 -0.16
C ASP A 297 6.01 24.71 -0.26
N THR A 298 5.41 23.56 0.03
CA THR A 298 3.95 23.37 0.05
C THR A 298 3.43 23.62 1.46
#